data_AF-A0A356T373-F1
#
_entry.id   AF-A0A356T373-F1
#
_cell.length_a   1.000
_cell.length_b   1.000
_cell.length_c   1.000
_cell.angle_alpha   90.00
_cell.angle_beta   90.00
_cell.angle_gamma   90.00
#
_symmetry.space_group_name_H-M   'P 1'
#
loop_
_entity.id
_entity.type
_entity.pdbx_description
1 polymer ?
#
loop_
_entity_poly.entity_id
_entity_poly.type
_entity_poly.pdbx_seq_one_letter_code
_entity_poly.pdbx_strand_id
1 'polypeptide(L)'
;MGPPSAAPPVVQEARKQLADALWRRDRTEEAGAIYRALLEEPMSDDDRRQIAVRLLGLEMGGAGEAALRGLLVPRRDAQSDAATAMHFVARLSRVREDGLAPYLEARQLQFRQRFDLALPLIERARERGLPSPLLETEARRMEAMIRFGADDLDGSAAVWRAILADPASDTGERAEAEDWLQRAVWARAR
;
A
#
# COMPACT_ATOMS: atom_id res chain seq x y z
N MET A 1 -21.96 34.12 -12.08
CA MET A 1 -21.39 32.81 -12.43
C MET A 1 -20.11 32.66 -11.62
N GLY A 2 -20.17 31.97 -10.48
CA GLY A 2 -18.97 31.69 -9.68
C GLY A 2 -18.03 30.76 -10.46
N PRO A 3 -16.71 30.77 -10.17
CA PRO A 3 -15.79 29.86 -10.82
C PRO A 3 -16.25 28.40 -10.59
N PRO A 4 -16.02 27.50 -11.55
CA PRO A 4 -16.37 26.09 -11.37
C PRO A 4 -15.63 25.54 -10.14
N SER A 5 -16.38 25.07 -9.15
CA SER A 5 -15.82 24.34 -8.02
C SER A 5 -15.17 23.07 -8.57
N ALA A 6 -13.91 22.81 -8.22
CA ALA A 6 -13.24 21.58 -8.62
C ALA A 6 -13.98 20.35 -8.06
N ALA A 7 -13.96 19.25 -8.79
CA ALA A 7 -14.56 17.99 -8.33
C ALA A 7 -13.86 17.53 -7.04
N PRO A 8 -14.59 16.95 -6.07
CA PRO A 8 -14.03 16.54 -4.78
C PRO A 8 -12.70 15.73 -4.85
N PRO A 9 -12.53 14.77 -5.79
CA PRO A 9 -11.27 14.03 -5.92
C PRO A 9 -10.07 14.91 -6.29
N VAL A 10 -10.27 15.97 -7.08
CA VAL A 10 -9.20 16.91 -7.46
C VAL A 10 -8.74 17.72 -6.25
N VAL A 11 -9.68 18.10 -5.38
CA VAL A 11 -9.39 18.84 -4.15
C VAL A 11 -8.64 17.94 -3.15
N GLN A 12 -9.06 16.69 -3.00
CA GLN A 12 -8.39 15.71 -2.13
C GLN A 12 -6.95 15.46 -2.58
N GLU A 13 -6.72 15.25 -3.86
CA GLU A 13 -5.37 15.07 -4.42
C GLU A 13 -4.49 16.32 -4.20
N ALA A 14 -5.03 17.51 -4.46
CA ALA A 14 -4.29 18.76 -4.24
C ALA A 14 -3.89 18.94 -2.76
N ARG A 15 -4.78 18.59 -1.83
CA ARG A 15 -4.49 18.63 -0.38
C ARG A 15 -3.47 17.59 0.03
N LYS A 16 -3.52 16.37 -0.53
CA LYS A 16 -2.50 15.34 -0.30
C LYS A 16 -1.13 15.83 -0.78
N GLN A 17 -1.05 16.44 -1.96
CA GLN A 17 0.19 17.01 -2.49
C GLN A 17 0.72 18.18 -1.64
N LEU A 18 -0.17 19.00 -1.08
CA LEU A 18 0.20 20.05 -0.13
C LEU A 18 0.80 19.45 1.15
N ALA A 19 0.15 18.44 1.73
CA ALA A 19 0.66 17.74 2.90
C ALA A 19 2.01 17.07 2.64
N ASP A 20 2.17 16.41 1.49
CA ASP A 20 3.44 15.84 1.02
C ASP A 20 4.54 16.92 0.90
N ALA A 21 4.18 18.12 0.41
CA ALA A 21 5.10 19.25 0.33
C ALA A 21 5.49 19.83 1.70
N LEU A 22 4.55 19.90 2.64
CA LEU A 22 4.81 20.31 4.03
C LEU A 22 5.71 19.30 4.74
N TRP A 23 5.44 18.01 4.58
CA TRP A 23 6.23 16.96 5.18
C TRP A 23 7.68 16.95 4.67
N ARG A 24 7.89 17.19 3.37
CA ARG A 24 9.24 17.38 2.80
C ARG A 24 10.01 18.57 3.37
N ARG A 25 9.32 19.56 3.93
CA ARG A 25 9.91 20.75 4.58
C ARG A 25 9.97 20.59 6.11
N ASP A 26 9.85 19.36 6.61
CA ASP A 26 9.82 19.01 8.03
C ASP A 26 8.70 19.73 8.82
N ARG A 27 7.66 20.21 8.13
CA ARG A 27 6.44 20.76 8.76
C ARG A 27 5.48 19.63 9.11
N THR A 28 5.95 18.69 9.93
CA THR A 28 5.31 17.40 10.25
C THR A 28 3.93 17.58 10.90
N GLU A 29 3.78 18.54 11.83
CA GLU A 29 2.50 18.80 12.49
C GLU A 29 1.40 19.24 11.50
N GLU A 30 1.74 20.18 10.62
CA GLU A 30 0.80 20.70 9.61
C GLU A 30 0.48 19.67 8.53
N ALA A 31 1.47 18.90 8.08
CA ALA A 31 1.23 17.78 7.18
C ALA A 31 0.28 16.75 7.82
N GLY A 32 0.53 16.39 9.07
CA GLY A 32 -0.31 15.46 9.84
C GLY A 32 -1.75 15.96 10.02
N ALA A 33 -1.94 17.26 10.27
CA ALA A 33 -3.27 17.85 10.35
C ALA A 33 -4.06 17.69 9.03
N ILE A 34 -3.42 17.91 7.88
CA ILE A 34 -4.07 17.76 6.58
C ILE A 34 -4.39 16.29 6.30
N TYR A 35 -3.46 15.36 6.55
CA TYR A 35 -3.70 13.93 6.34
C TYR A 35 -4.85 13.40 7.21
N ARG A 36 -4.90 13.77 8.49
CA ARG A 36 -6.02 13.39 9.37
C ARG A 36 -7.34 13.96 8.86
N ALA A 37 -7.35 15.23 8.46
CA ALA A 37 -8.56 15.84 7.89
C ALA A 37 -9.01 15.18 6.58
N LEU A 38 -8.08 14.66 5.77
CA LEU A 38 -8.43 13.92 4.56
C LEU A 38 -9.14 12.60 4.91
N LEU A 39 -8.69 11.86 5.93
CA LEU A 39 -9.27 10.56 6.31
C LEU A 39 -10.74 10.62 6.76
N GLU A 40 -11.22 11.81 7.14
CA GLU A 40 -12.64 12.05 7.49
C GLU A 40 -13.54 12.17 6.25
N GLU A 41 -12.95 12.26 5.05
CA GLU A 41 -13.69 12.38 3.80
C GLU A 41 -13.94 11.02 3.13
N PRO A 42 -15.04 10.87 2.37
CA PRO A 42 -15.22 9.70 1.51
C PRO A 42 -14.08 9.58 0.51
N MET A 43 -13.42 8.42 0.48
CA MET A 43 -12.33 8.09 -0.42
C MET A 43 -12.24 6.57 -0.66
N SER A 44 -11.45 6.17 -1.65
CA SER A 44 -11.14 4.76 -1.89
C SER A 44 -10.25 4.18 -0.78
N ASP A 45 -10.26 2.86 -0.61
CA ASP A 45 -9.38 2.19 0.36
C ASP A 45 -7.89 2.31 -0.02
N ASP A 46 -7.58 2.41 -1.31
CA ASP A 46 -6.21 2.67 -1.75
C ASP A 46 -5.74 4.05 -1.29
N ASP A 47 -6.55 5.10 -1.46
CA ASP A 47 -6.22 6.44 -0.98
C ASP A 47 -6.12 6.48 0.55
N ARG A 48 -7.06 5.83 1.24
CA ARG A 48 -7.07 5.71 2.70
C ARG A 48 -5.78 5.07 3.21
N ARG A 49 -5.35 3.97 2.58
CA ARG A 49 -4.10 3.27 2.91
C ARG A 49 -2.89 4.14 2.63
N GLN A 50 -2.84 4.82 1.48
CA GLN A 50 -1.76 5.73 1.14
C GLN A 50 -1.60 6.86 2.16
N ILE A 51 -2.70 7.39 2.71
CA ILE A 51 -2.68 8.40 3.77
C ILE A 51 -2.27 7.77 5.12
N ALA A 52 -2.80 6.59 5.45
CA ALA A 52 -2.47 5.89 6.69
C ALA A 52 -0.96 5.60 6.84
N VAL A 53 -0.29 5.14 5.76
CA VAL A 53 1.17 4.90 5.81
C VAL A 53 1.97 6.20 5.98
N ARG A 54 1.47 7.34 5.46
CA ARG A 54 2.09 8.65 5.67
C ARG A 54 1.99 9.08 7.14
N LEU A 55 0.81 8.95 7.74
CA LEU A 55 0.60 9.23 9.16
C LEU A 55 1.47 8.35 10.05
N LEU A 56 1.57 7.05 9.76
CA LEU A 56 2.49 6.16 10.44
C LEU A 56 3.94 6.66 10.37
N GLY A 57 4.35 7.19 9.21
CA GLY A 57 5.65 7.83 9.05
C GLY A 57 5.84 9.02 10.00
N LEU A 58 4.86 9.92 10.09
CA LEU A 58 4.91 11.07 11.00
C LEU A 58 4.95 10.65 12.48
N GLU A 59 4.17 9.64 12.87
CA GLU A 59 4.08 9.14 14.24
C GLU A 59 5.37 8.47 14.71
N MET A 60 6.08 7.78 13.81
CA MET A 60 7.35 7.14 14.13
C MET A 60 8.46 8.15 14.48
N GLY A 61 8.49 9.28 13.79
CA GLY A 61 9.60 10.23 13.88
C GLY A 61 10.95 9.66 13.38
N GLY A 62 11.98 10.50 13.48
CA GLY A 62 13.39 10.09 13.38
C GLY A 62 13.74 9.34 12.09
N ALA A 63 14.51 8.25 12.24
CA ALA A 63 15.03 7.49 11.10
C ALA A 63 13.94 6.74 10.32
N GLY A 64 12.86 6.31 10.98
CA GLY A 64 11.72 5.64 10.35
C GLY A 64 10.88 6.60 9.52
N GLU A 65 10.58 7.78 10.06
CA GLU A 65 9.94 8.87 9.32
C GLU A 65 10.77 9.23 8.08
N ALA A 66 12.08 9.43 8.23
CA ALA A 66 12.96 9.78 7.12
C ALA A 66 12.96 8.71 6.01
N ALA A 67 12.89 7.43 6.37
CA ALA A 67 12.79 6.33 5.41
C ALA A 67 11.45 6.32 4.68
N LEU A 68 10.33 6.41 5.41
CA LEU A 68 8.98 6.42 4.81
C LEU A 68 8.75 7.67 3.96
N ARG A 69 9.19 8.84 4.42
CA ARG A 69 9.14 10.08 3.64
C ARG A 69 9.91 9.96 2.33
N GLY A 70 11.12 9.40 2.38
CA GLY A 70 11.94 9.18 1.20
C GLY A 70 11.28 8.25 0.18
N LEU A 71 10.58 7.22 0.65
CA LEU A 71 9.86 6.26 -0.20
C LEU A 71 8.57 6.83 -0.80
N LEU A 72 7.75 7.49 0.02
CA LEU A 72 6.37 7.89 -0.34
C LEU A 72 6.30 9.27 -0.95
N VAL A 73 7.25 10.14 -0.62
CA VAL A 73 7.27 11.54 -1.05
C VAL A 73 8.62 11.85 -1.71
N PRO A 74 8.90 11.22 -2.86
CA PRO A 74 10.14 11.47 -3.58
C PRO A 74 10.28 12.96 -3.90
N ARG A 75 11.53 13.44 -3.94
CA ARG A 75 11.79 14.82 -4.32
C ARG A 75 11.43 15.02 -5.79
N ARG A 76 10.91 16.21 -6.14
CA ARG A 76 10.52 16.53 -7.53
C ARG A 76 11.68 16.42 -8.53
N ASP A 77 12.91 16.59 -8.08
CA ASP A 77 14.15 16.52 -8.85
C ASP A 77 14.81 15.12 -8.83
N ALA A 78 14.32 14.22 -7.97
CA ALA A 78 14.83 12.85 -7.89
C ALA A 78 14.01 11.95 -8.80
N GLN A 79 14.69 11.20 -9.68
CA GLN A 79 14.04 10.10 -10.37
C GLN A 79 13.66 9.07 -9.32
N SER A 80 12.35 8.85 -9.12
CA SER A 80 11.86 7.78 -8.25
C SER A 80 12.11 6.45 -8.97
N ASP A 81 13.32 5.92 -8.82
CA ASP A 81 13.72 4.65 -9.40
C ASP A 81 13.64 3.51 -8.37
N ALA A 82 13.75 2.28 -8.88
CA ALA A 82 13.68 1.07 -8.05
C ALA A 82 14.74 1.07 -6.95
N ALA A 83 15.96 1.49 -7.29
CA ALA A 83 17.10 1.46 -6.39
C ALA A 83 16.90 2.42 -5.21
N THR A 84 16.36 3.60 -5.47
CA THR A 84 16.03 4.60 -4.46
C THR A 84 14.92 4.11 -3.55
N ALA A 85 13.86 3.50 -4.10
CA ALA A 85 12.82 2.88 -3.29
C ALA A 85 13.38 1.77 -2.38
N MET A 86 14.20 0.88 -2.93
CA MET A 86 14.86 -0.19 -2.17
C MET A 86 15.82 0.34 -1.10
N HIS A 87 16.52 1.44 -1.37
CA HIS A 87 17.36 2.10 -0.38
C HIS A 87 16.55 2.51 0.86
N PHE A 88 15.38 3.11 0.67
CA PHE A 88 14.52 3.53 1.79
C PHE A 88 13.88 2.35 2.51
N VAL A 89 13.45 1.31 1.78
CA VAL A 89 12.96 0.06 2.39
C VAL A 89 14.03 -0.61 3.25
N ALA A 90 15.27 -0.68 2.77
CA ALA A 90 16.41 -1.23 3.52
C ALA A 90 16.78 -0.39 4.76
N ARG A 91 16.49 0.91 4.76
CA ARG A 91 16.61 1.75 5.96
C ARG A 91 15.47 1.48 6.94
N LEU A 92 14.24 1.31 6.44
CA LEU A 92 13.08 1.03 7.26
C LEU A 92 13.22 -0.32 7.99
N SER A 93 13.75 -1.35 7.34
CA SER A 93 13.97 -2.67 7.94
C SER A 93 14.99 -2.69 9.07
N ARG A 94 15.83 -1.66 9.21
CA ARG A 94 16.78 -1.50 10.33
C ARG A 94 16.16 -0.88 11.56
N VAL A 95 14.99 -0.27 11.43
CA VAL A 95 14.32 0.49 12.50
C VAL A 95 12.92 -0.05 12.82
N ARG A 96 12.43 -1.01 12.04
CA ARG A 96 11.19 -1.75 12.27
C ARG A 96 11.42 -3.24 12.11
N GLU A 97 10.86 -4.00 13.03
CA GLU A 97 10.91 -5.46 13.02
C GLU A 97 9.63 -6.11 12.49
N ASP A 98 8.54 -5.33 12.41
CA ASP A 98 7.26 -5.77 11.88
C ASP A 98 7.28 -5.99 10.36
N GLY A 99 6.13 -6.37 9.80
CA GLY A 99 5.96 -6.70 8.41
C GLY A 99 6.00 -5.51 7.44
N LEU A 100 6.07 -4.26 7.91
CA LEU A 100 5.90 -3.10 7.03
C LEU A 100 6.99 -3.02 5.96
N ALA A 101 8.26 -3.20 6.35
CA ALA A 101 9.37 -3.16 5.41
C ALA A 101 9.27 -4.25 4.32
N PRO A 102 9.11 -5.55 4.65
CA PRO A 102 8.95 -6.59 3.63
C PRO A 102 7.68 -6.43 2.79
N TYR A 103 6.58 -5.88 3.35
CA TYR A 103 5.37 -5.55 2.57
C TYR A 103 5.66 -4.48 1.49
N LEU A 104 6.34 -3.40 1.87
CA LEU A 104 6.69 -2.33 0.93
C LEU A 104 7.70 -2.80 -0.12
N GLU A 105 8.61 -3.71 0.24
CA GLU A 105 9.51 -4.37 -0.69
C GLU A 105 8.76 -5.25 -1.70
N ALA A 106 7.87 -6.11 -1.22
CA ALA A 106 7.03 -6.98 -2.04
C ALA A 106 6.21 -6.16 -3.05
N ARG A 107 5.64 -5.03 -2.62
CA ARG A 107 4.89 -4.11 -3.50
C ARG A 107 5.76 -3.59 -4.65
N GLN A 108 7.01 -3.23 -4.39
CA GLN A 108 7.92 -2.73 -5.43
C GLN A 108 8.31 -3.81 -6.45
N LEU A 109 8.42 -5.06 -6.01
CA LEU A 109 8.73 -6.21 -6.86
C LEU A 109 7.50 -6.67 -7.65
N GLN A 110 6.31 -6.67 -7.02
CA GLN A 110 5.03 -6.95 -7.67
C GLN A 110 4.79 -6.01 -8.86
N PHE A 111 4.99 -4.69 -8.69
CA PHE A 111 4.86 -3.73 -9.79
C PHE A 111 5.82 -4.00 -10.97
N ARG A 112 6.91 -4.71 -10.71
CA ARG A 112 7.90 -5.13 -11.72
C ARG A 112 7.69 -6.57 -12.19
N GLN A 113 6.57 -7.19 -11.78
CA GLN A 113 6.23 -8.58 -12.09
C GLN A 113 7.30 -9.59 -11.66
N ARG A 114 8.12 -9.24 -10.66
CA ARG A 114 9.08 -10.15 -10.03
C ARG A 114 8.42 -10.91 -8.90
N PHE A 115 7.42 -11.71 -9.26
CA PHE A 115 6.59 -12.45 -8.32
C PHE A 115 7.38 -13.51 -7.54
N ASP A 116 8.39 -14.09 -8.19
CA ASP A 116 9.37 -15.01 -7.60
C ASP A 116 10.07 -14.41 -6.37
N LEU A 117 10.42 -13.12 -6.45
CA LEU A 117 11.06 -12.40 -5.34
C LEU A 117 10.03 -11.80 -4.37
N ALA A 118 8.86 -11.41 -4.86
CA ALA A 118 7.83 -10.76 -4.04
C ALA A 118 7.14 -11.73 -3.07
N LEU A 119 6.95 -13.00 -3.46
CA LEU A 119 6.23 -14.00 -2.67
C LEU A 119 6.83 -14.23 -1.26
N PRO A 120 8.13 -14.57 -1.10
CA PRO A 120 8.70 -14.79 0.23
C PRO A 120 8.69 -13.52 1.10
N LEU A 121 8.62 -12.33 0.49
CA LEU A 121 8.54 -11.06 1.21
C LEU A 121 7.13 -10.79 1.73
N ILE A 122 6.08 -11.02 0.91
CA ILE A 122 4.70 -10.81 1.36
C ILE A 122 4.29 -11.84 2.42
N GLU A 123 4.74 -13.10 2.30
CA GLU A 123 4.55 -14.13 3.34
C GLU A 123 5.19 -13.69 4.67
N ARG A 124 6.47 -13.28 4.62
CA ARG A 124 7.17 -12.75 5.81
C ARG A 124 6.50 -11.52 6.40
N ALA A 125 5.94 -10.64 5.57
CA ALA A 125 5.22 -9.46 6.05
C ALA A 125 4.00 -9.85 6.87
N ARG A 126 3.23 -10.84 6.39
CA ARG A 126 2.07 -11.38 7.11
C ARG A 126 2.45 -12.13 8.38
N GLU A 127 3.51 -12.94 8.35
CA GLU A 127 4.01 -13.66 9.53
C GLU A 127 4.44 -12.71 10.65
N ARG A 128 5.02 -11.55 10.30
CA ARG A 128 5.47 -10.53 11.26
C ARG A 128 4.37 -9.56 11.70
N GLY A 129 3.21 -9.63 11.07
CA GLY A 129 2.10 -8.69 11.26
C GLY A 129 2.37 -7.29 10.69
N LEU A 130 1.31 -6.59 10.31
CA LEU A 130 1.34 -5.25 9.75
C LEU A 130 0.75 -4.23 10.72
N PRO A 131 1.19 -2.95 10.62
CA PRO A 131 0.85 -1.94 11.61
C PRO A 131 -0.60 -1.45 11.55
N SER A 132 -1.41 -1.95 10.62
CA SER A 132 -2.84 -1.64 10.59
C SER A 132 -3.67 -2.77 9.94
N PRO A 133 -4.94 -2.94 10.33
CA PRO A 133 -5.85 -3.90 9.68
C PRO A 133 -6.01 -3.66 8.18
N LEU A 134 -5.99 -2.40 7.75
CA LEU A 134 -6.07 -2.03 6.33
C LEU A 134 -4.87 -2.55 5.53
N LEU A 135 -3.68 -2.54 6.12
CA LEU A 135 -2.48 -3.10 5.50
C LEU A 135 -2.51 -4.63 5.51
N GLU A 136 -3.02 -5.26 6.57
CA GLU A 136 -3.21 -6.72 6.63
C GLU A 136 -4.15 -7.22 5.52
N THR A 137 -5.27 -6.55 5.34
CA THR A 137 -6.22 -6.85 4.27
C THR A 137 -5.58 -6.69 2.89
N GLU A 138 -4.89 -5.57 2.63
CA GLU A 138 -4.20 -5.39 1.35
C GLU A 138 -3.09 -6.42 1.14
N ALA A 139 -2.36 -6.80 2.19
CA ALA A 139 -1.29 -7.78 2.08
C ALA A 139 -1.82 -9.16 1.70
N ARG A 140 -2.98 -9.58 2.24
CA ARG A 140 -3.68 -10.81 1.82
C ARG A 140 -4.04 -10.75 0.34
N ARG A 141 -4.62 -9.62 -0.11
CA ARG A 141 -4.98 -9.38 -1.51
C ARG A 141 -3.76 -9.43 -2.43
N MET A 142 -2.69 -8.75 -2.02
CA MET A 142 -1.42 -8.68 -2.74
C MET A 142 -0.76 -10.06 -2.86
N GLU A 143 -0.75 -10.86 -1.80
CA GLU A 143 -0.23 -12.23 -1.83
C GLU A 143 -0.98 -13.07 -2.86
N ALA A 144 -2.31 -13.02 -2.87
CA ALA A 144 -3.12 -13.78 -3.81
C ALA A 144 -2.80 -13.40 -5.27
N MET A 145 -2.60 -12.10 -5.55
CA MET A 145 -2.17 -11.60 -6.86
C MET A 145 -0.72 -12.00 -7.21
N ILE A 146 0.20 -11.98 -6.25
CA ILE A 146 1.59 -12.39 -6.44
C ILE A 146 1.66 -13.88 -6.78
N ARG A 147 0.94 -14.73 -6.03
CA ARG A 147 0.85 -16.18 -6.30
C ARG A 147 0.31 -16.45 -7.69
N PHE A 148 -0.74 -15.74 -8.10
CA PHE A 148 -1.28 -15.85 -9.45
C PHE A 148 -0.22 -15.51 -10.51
N GLY A 149 0.48 -14.39 -10.33
CA GLY A 149 1.55 -13.96 -11.24
C GLY A 149 2.76 -14.91 -11.27
N ALA A 150 3.01 -15.63 -10.18
CA ALA A 150 4.03 -16.68 -10.07
C ALA A 150 3.59 -18.05 -10.62
N ASP A 151 2.40 -18.13 -11.25
CA ASP A 151 1.77 -19.37 -11.71
C ASP A 151 1.43 -20.37 -10.59
N ASP A 152 1.46 -19.94 -9.32
CA ASP A 152 0.91 -20.66 -8.18
C ASP A 152 -0.60 -20.44 -8.11
N LEU A 153 -1.32 -21.02 -9.08
CA LEU A 153 -2.76 -20.86 -9.21
C LEU A 153 -3.53 -21.51 -8.07
N ASP A 154 -2.99 -22.56 -7.45
CA ASP A 154 -3.60 -23.23 -6.29
C ASP A 154 -3.46 -22.38 -5.03
N GLY A 155 -2.26 -21.88 -4.75
CA GLY A 155 -2.04 -20.97 -3.62
C GLY A 155 -2.81 -19.67 -3.78
N SER A 156 -2.85 -19.09 -4.98
CA SER A 156 -3.67 -17.90 -5.25
C SER A 156 -5.16 -18.15 -4.94
N ALA A 157 -5.72 -19.24 -5.48
CA ALA A 157 -7.12 -19.59 -5.24
C ALA A 157 -7.41 -19.89 -3.77
N ALA A 158 -6.46 -20.47 -3.03
CA ALA A 158 -6.61 -20.71 -1.60
C ALA A 158 -6.77 -19.40 -0.81
N VAL A 159 -5.95 -18.38 -1.11
CA VAL A 159 -6.06 -17.07 -0.45
C VAL A 159 -7.38 -16.38 -0.79
N TRP A 160 -7.80 -16.39 -2.06
CA TRP A 160 -9.09 -15.80 -2.45
C TRP A 160 -10.30 -16.50 -1.82
N ARG A 161 -10.27 -17.83 -1.69
CA ARG A 161 -11.31 -18.57 -0.95
C ARG A 161 -11.32 -18.20 0.53
N ALA A 162 -10.15 -17.99 1.13
CA ALA A 162 -10.07 -17.55 2.53
C ALA A 162 -10.67 -16.13 2.71
N ILE A 163 -10.40 -15.21 1.78
CA ILE A 163 -11.03 -13.87 1.77
C ILE A 163 -12.55 -13.99 1.63
N LEU A 164 -13.06 -14.82 0.71
CA LEU A 164 -14.49 -15.03 0.52
C LEU A 164 -15.19 -15.65 1.76
N ALA A 165 -14.49 -16.53 2.46
CA ALA A 165 -14.98 -17.19 3.66
C ALA A 165 -14.91 -16.31 4.93
N ASP A 166 -14.11 -15.24 4.93
CA ASP A 166 -13.95 -14.34 6.07
C ASP A 166 -15.24 -13.50 6.25
N PRO A 167 -15.94 -13.60 7.41
CA PRO A 167 -17.13 -12.81 7.69
C PRO A 167 -16.87 -11.31 7.73
N ALA A 168 -15.62 -10.89 7.98
CA ALA A 168 -15.24 -9.48 8.00
C ALA A 168 -15.10 -8.88 6.60
N SER A 169 -15.05 -9.71 5.55
CA SER A 169 -14.88 -9.24 4.18
C SER A 169 -16.13 -8.51 3.68
N ASP A 170 -15.94 -7.32 3.13
CA ASP A 170 -17.01 -6.50 2.57
C ASP A 170 -17.49 -6.99 1.19
N THR A 171 -18.53 -6.35 0.66
CA THR A 171 -19.11 -6.71 -0.65
C THR A 171 -18.12 -6.56 -1.81
N GLY A 172 -17.25 -5.55 -1.77
CA GLY A 172 -16.25 -5.30 -2.80
C GLY A 172 -15.16 -6.36 -2.79
N GLU A 173 -14.65 -6.70 -1.61
CA GLU A 173 -13.63 -7.73 -1.42
C GLU A 173 -14.13 -9.11 -1.85
N ARG A 174 -15.39 -9.44 -1.53
CA ARG A 174 -16.04 -10.69 -1.96
C ARG A 174 -16.17 -10.74 -3.49
N ALA A 175 -16.63 -9.66 -4.10
CA ALA A 175 -16.77 -9.59 -5.56
C ALA A 175 -15.41 -9.70 -6.27
N GLU A 176 -14.36 -9.06 -5.74
CA GLU A 176 -13.00 -9.20 -6.26
C GLU A 176 -12.48 -10.64 -6.12
N ALA A 177 -12.69 -11.28 -4.97
CA ALA A 177 -12.29 -12.66 -4.75
C ALA A 177 -12.98 -13.63 -5.74
N GLU A 178 -14.28 -13.44 -5.99
CA GLU A 178 -15.03 -14.23 -6.97
C GLU A 178 -14.47 -14.07 -8.40
N ASP A 179 -14.17 -12.83 -8.83
CA ASP A 179 -13.56 -12.55 -10.14
C ASP A 179 -12.20 -13.26 -10.28
N TRP A 180 -11.34 -13.15 -9.26
CA TRP A 180 -10.03 -13.78 -9.29
C TRP A 180 -10.09 -15.32 -9.28
N LEU A 181 -11.06 -15.91 -8.59
CA LEU A 181 -11.27 -17.35 -8.64
C LEU A 181 -11.66 -17.82 -10.04
N GLN A 182 -12.48 -17.06 -10.77
CA GLN A 182 -12.79 -17.36 -12.18
C GLN A 182 -11.54 -17.22 -13.06
N ARG A 183 -10.72 -16.18 -12.85
CA ARG A 183 -9.44 -16.03 -13.58
C ARG A 183 -8.51 -17.22 -13.37
N ALA A 184 -8.41 -17.74 -12.15
CA ALA A 184 -7.59 -18.91 -11.85
C ALA A 184 -8.11 -20.18 -12.57
N VAL A 185 -9.43 -20.36 -12.66
CA VAL A 185 -10.04 -21.46 -13.43
C VAL A 185 -9.69 -21.34 -14.91
N TRP A 186 -9.84 -20.15 -15.50
CA TRP A 186 -9.51 -19.94 -16.91
C TRP A 186 -8.03 -20.08 -17.21
N ALA A 187 -7.16 -19.64 -16.32
CA ALA A 187 -5.71 -19.79 -16.49
C ALA A 187 -5.29 -21.27 -16.55
N ARG A 188 -5.90 -22.15 -15.75
CA ARG A 188 -5.63 -23.60 -15.78
C ARG A 188 -6.11 -24.31 -17.05
N ALA A 189 -7.09 -23.72 -17.74
CA ALA A 189 -7.70 -24.30 -18.94
C ALA A 189 -6.95 -23.90 -20.23
N ARG A 190 -5.89 -23.09 -20.13
CA ARG A 190 -5.01 -22.69 -21.23
C ARG A 190 -3.76 -23.57 -21.28
#